data_AF-S0KCK9-F1
#
_entry.id   AF-S0KCK9-F1
#
_cell.length_a   1.000
_cell.length_b   1.000
_cell.length_c   1.000
_cell.angle_alpha   90.00
_cell.angle_beta   90.00
_cell.angle_gamma   90.00
#
_symmetry.space_group_name_H-M   'P 1'
#
loop_
_entity.id
_entity.type
_entity.pdbx_description
1 polymer ?
#
loop_
_entity_poly.entity_id
_entity_poly.type
_entity_poly.pdbx_seq_one_letter_code
_entity_poly.pdbx_strand_id
1 'polypeptide(L)'
;MLKKFYGCFLFLLVCFSMFVGVDKVKASSMYRLYNPNSSEHFYTINHVEKSILAANGWKYEGVSWNTSNQGQPIYRVYHIPSGEHLYTTNGYEKASLVASGWRDEGIFGYSGNGNAVAPVYRLYNPNASQVASHLYTINGNERLQLIKKGWHDEGIAFYQELFTQIFDQGLPQPLIVDISGYQHPNLINYDAFANAVDGVIVRIQHGTIAQQFENEAQLITGEDRYFRTHLTELKKRGVPVAVYAYIKAGSVEEMKAEATSFYQLAKDYQPSFWWGDFEEMTMPNMRAGAEAFRSQLKALGARNVGAYIGHHVYAKMNIDVAKFDAIWIPYYGYNNGLLSGYPKVTHNYQLHQFTSNGHLHGYPKELDMSRLSNPADFTHLFLS
;
A
#
# COMPACT_ATOMS: atom_id res chain seq x y z
N MET A 1 -34.23 -10.47 23.27
CA MET A 1 -33.41 -10.49 22.03
C MET A 1 -32.90 -9.07 21.78
N LEU A 2 -31.73 -8.73 22.30
CA LEU A 2 -31.08 -7.44 22.10
C LEU A 2 -30.43 -7.40 20.70
N LYS A 3 -30.90 -6.51 19.83
CA LYS A 3 -30.15 -6.13 18.62
C LYS A 3 -28.92 -5.36 19.07
N LYS A 4 -27.73 -5.95 18.91
CA LYS A 4 -26.45 -5.24 19.07
C LYS A 4 -26.34 -4.20 17.97
N PHE A 5 -26.51 -2.92 18.31
CA PHE A 5 -25.96 -1.81 17.55
C PHE A 5 -24.43 -1.95 17.61
N TYR A 6 -23.82 -2.49 16.57
CA TYR A 6 -22.40 -2.29 16.36
C TYR A 6 -22.26 -0.88 15.80
N GLY A 7 -21.91 0.03 16.70
CA GLY A 7 -21.67 1.43 16.39
C GLY A 7 -20.64 1.57 15.28
N CYS A 8 -20.98 2.45 14.35
CA CYS A 8 -20.08 3.10 13.42
C CYS A 8 -18.80 3.49 14.18
N PHE A 9 -17.68 2.83 13.88
CA PHE A 9 -16.39 3.22 14.44
C PHE A 9 -16.11 4.63 13.93
N LEU A 10 -16.07 5.57 14.87
CA LEU A 10 -15.67 6.94 14.67
C LEU A 10 -14.23 6.93 14.13
N PHE A 11 -14.04 6.90 12.81
CA PHE A 11 -12.74 7.18 12.22
C PHE A 11 -12.51 8.67 12.39
N LEU A 12 -11.72 8.99 13.41
CA LEU A 12 -11.14 10.31 13.63
C LEU A 12 -10.17 10.54 12.46
N LEU A 13 -10.71 11.05 11.34
CA LEU A 13 -9.94 11.64 10.27
C LEU A 13 -9.08 12.72 10.90
N VAL A 14 -7.78 12.45 11.02
CA VAL A 14 -6.80 13.51 11.23
C VAL A 14 -6.78 14.31 9.93
N CYS A 15 -7.72 15.26 9.81
CA CYS A 15 -7.68 16.28 8.79
C CYS A 15 -6.48 17.17 9.09
N PHE A 16 -5.37 16.91 8.40
CA PHE A 16 -4.31 17.89 8.29
C PHE A 16 -4.86 19.05 7.45
N SER A 17 -5.37 20.08 8.13
CA SER A 17 -5.76 21.35 7.53
C SER A 17 -4.50 22.06 7.02
N MET A 18 -4.07 21.74 5.79
CA MET A 18 -3.28 22.69 5.01
C MET A 18 -4.26 23.54 4.20
N PHE A 19 -4.29 24.83 4.49
CA PHE A 19 -4.68 25.82 3.48
C PHE A 19 -3.68 25.68 2.33
N VAL A 20 -4.12 25.10 1.22
CA VAL A 20 -3.37 25.08 -0.04
C VAL A 20 -4.22 25.81 -1.07
N GLY A 21 -3.59 26.70 -1.83
CA GLY A 21 -4.18 27.26 -3.04
C GLY A 21 -4.66 26.16 -3.98
N VAL A 22 -5.40 26.55 -5.03
CA VAL A 22 -5.94 25.61 -6.03
C VAL A 22 -4.80 24.95 -6.80
N ASP A 23 -4.15 23.96 -6.19
CA ASP A 23 -3.23 23.07 -6.86
C ASP A 23 -4.06 22.14 -7.74
N LYS A 24 -3.62 21.97 -8.98
CA LYS A 24 -4.20 21.00 -9.91
C LYS A 24 -4.10 19.61 -9.27
N VAL A 25 -5.24 19.07 -8.82
CA VAL A 25 -5.33 17.66 -8.41
C VAL A 25 -4.86 16.83 -9.59
N LYS A 26 -3.84 15.98 -9.41
CA LYS A 26 -3.34 15.10 -10.47
C LYS A 26 -4.40 14.03 -10.80
N ALA A 27 -4.35 13.49 -12.02
CA ALA A 27 -5.16 12.34 -12.41
C ALA A 27 -4.80 11.16 -11.50
N SER A 28 -5.80 10.52 -10.90
CA SER A 28 -5.62 9.48 -9.89
C SER A 28 -6.57 8.32 -10.11
N SER A 29 -6.09 7.12 -9.78
CA SER A 29 -6.88 5.89 -9.82
C SER A 29 -7.94 5.90 -8.73
N MET A 30 -9.20 5.62 -9.10
CA MET A 30 -10.30 5.46 -8.16
C MET A 30 -10.39 4.02 -7.68
N TYR A 31 -9.97 3.76 -6.45
CA TYR A 31 -10.12 2.45 -5.82
C TYR A 31 -11.56 2.24 -5.34
N ARG A 32 -12.17 1.10 -5.69
CA ARG A 32 -13.49 0.68 -5.19
C ARG A 32 -13.33 -0.42 -4.17
N LEU A 33 -13.95 -0.26 -3.00
CA LEU A 33 -13.96 -1.25 -1.93
C LEU A 33 -15.39 -1.59 -1.55
N TYR A 34 -15.69 -2.87 -1.41
CA TYR A 34 -16.99 -3.40 -0.98
C TYR A 34 -16.92 -3.87 0.47
N ASN A 35 -17.83 -3.39 1.32
CA ASN A 35 -17.98 -3.87 2.69
C ASN A 35 -18.96 -5.05 2.73
N PRO A 36 -18.50 -6.29 3.02
CA PRO A 36 -19.39 -7.45 3.07
C PRO A 36 -20.41 -7.40 4.22
N ASN A 37 -20.19 -6.57 5.25
CA ASN A 37 -21.08 -6.46 6.41
C ASN A 37 -22.21 -5.45 6.20
N SER A 38 -21.96 -4.35 5.49
CA SER A 38 -22.95 -3.27 5.23
C SER A 38 -23.46 -3.24 3.79
N SER A 39 -22.87 -4.01 2.88
CA SER A 39 -23.07 -3.96 1.44
C SER A 39 -22.71 -2.62 0.77
N GLU A 40 -21.96 -1.76 1.47
CA GLU A 40 -21.49 -0.47 0.96
C GLU A 40 -20.36 -0.60 -0.05
N HIS A 41 -20.38 0.28 -1.06
CA HIS A 41 -19.21 0.55 -1.89
C HIS A 41 -18.60 1.89 -1.50
N PHE A 42 -17.31 1.89 -1.20
CA PHE A 42 -16.53 3.07 -0.91
C PHE A 42 -15.54 3.33 -2.05
N TYR A 43 -15.36 4.61 -2.38
CA TYR A 43 -14.51 5.06 -3.48
C TYR A 43 -13.46 6.03 -2.96
N THR A 44 -12.19 5.76 -3.24
CA THR A 44 -11.10 6.64 -2.80
C THR A 44 -9.97 6.71 -3.80
N ILE A 45 -9.37 7.90 -3.91
CA ILE A 45 -8.08 8.11 -4.58
C ILE A 45 -6.90 7.97 -3.61
N ASN A 46 -7.18 7.87 -2.32
CA ASN A 46 -6.16 7.73 -1.28
C ASN A 46 -5.80 6.26 -1.12
N HIS A 47 -4.60 5.90 -1.58
CA HIS A 47 -4.09 4.54 -1.48
C HIS A 47 -4.01 4.06 -0.02
N VAL A 48 -3.61 4.91 0.93
CA VAL A 48 -3.53 4.55 2.36
C VAL A 48 -4.92 4.23 2.92
N GLU A 49 -5.95 5.00 2.54
CA GLU A 49 -7.33 4.73 2.94
C GLU A 49 -7.81 3.38 2.38
N LYS A 50 -7.50 3.09 1.11
CA LYS A 50 -7.74 1.78 0.49
C LYS A 50 -7.05 0.66 1.29
N SER A 51 -5.76 0.79 1.62
CA SER A 51 -5.00 -0.23 2.35
C SER A 51 -5.60 -0.51 3.73
N ILE A 52 -5.95 0.56 4.47
CA ILE A 52 -6.55 0.45 5.81
C ILE A 52 -7.90 -0.24 5.74
N LEU A 53 -8.76 0.11 4.78
CA LEU A 53 -10.07 -0.52 4.64
C LEU A 53 -9.94 -2.00 4.26
N ALA A 54 -9.05 -2.33 3.32
CA ALA A 54 -8.75 -3.72 2.96
C ALA A 54 -8.23 -4.53 4.17
N ALA A 55 -7.32 -3.93 4.95
CA ALA A 55 -6.82 -4.50 6.19
C ALA A 55 -7.92 -4.76 7.24
N ASN A 56 -8.98 -3.94 7.24
CA ASN A 56 -10.15 -4.08 8.11
C ASN A 56 -11.28 -4.93 7.50
N GLY A 57 -10.99 -5.76 6.50
CA GLY A 57 -11.92 -6.76 5.97
C GLY A 57 -12.86 -6.25 4.86
N TRP A 58 -12.65 -5.04 4.35
CA TRP A 58 -13.31 -4.61 3.11
C TRP A 58 -12.68 -5.34 1.93
N LYS A 59 -13.49 -5.70 0.95
CA LYS A 59 -13.03 -6.33 -0.28
C LYS A 59 -12.66 -5.24 -1.28
N TYR A 60 -11.37 -5.07 -1.55
CA TYR A 60 -10.95 -4.24 -2.69
C TYR A 60 -11.35 -4.92 -4.02
N GLU A 61 -12.03 -4.17 -4.88
CA GLU A 61 -12.59 -4.65 -6.15
C GLU A 61 -11.84 -4.13 -7.37
N GLY A 62 -10.74 -3.41 -7.17
CA GLY A 62 -9.92 -2.84 -8.24
C GLY A 62 -10.13 -1.34 -8.45
N VAL A 63 -9.43 -0.83 -9.46
CA VAL A 63 -9.65 0.53 -9.97
C VAL A 63 -10.93 0.56 -10.80
N SER A 64 -11.86 1.43 -10.41
CA SER A 64 -13.14 1.60 -11.11
C SER A 64 -13.10 2.62 -12.23
N TRP A 65 -12.33 3.70 -12.07
CA TRP A 65 -12.10 4.73 -13.08
C TRP A 65 -10.90 5.59 -12.73
N ASN A 66 -10.42 6.42 -13.67
CA ASN A 66 -9.41 7.44 -13.40
C ASN A 66 -10.03 8.85 -13.40
N THR A 67 -9.72 9.65 -12.38
CA THR A 67 -10.05 11.09 -12.39
C THR A 67 -9.14 11.84 -13.36
N SER A 68 -9.58 13.01 -13.83
CA SER A 68 -8.73 13.91 -14.63
C SER A 68 -7.94 14.87 -13.74
N ASN A 69 -6.92 15.50 -14.33
CA ASN A 69 -6.14 16.55 -13.68
C ASN A 69 -6.67 17.98 -13.94
N GLN A 70 -7.75 18.07 -14.71
CA GLN A 70 -8.39 19.31 -15.14
C GLN A 70 -9.87 19.04 -15.47
N GLY A 71 -10.69 20.09 -15.53
CA GLY A 71 -12.11 19.97 -15.85
C GLY A 71 -13.01 20.39 -14.69
N GLN A 72 -14.23 19.85 -14.65
CA GLN A 72 -15.21 20.19 -13.62
C GLN A 72 -14.88 19.49 -12.30
N PRO A 73 -14.86 20.18 -11.16
CA PRO A 73 -14.57 19.55 -9.88
C PRO A 73 -15.64 18.51 -9.52
N ILE A 74 -15.20 17.36 -9.01
CA ILE A 74 -16.04 16.35 -8.37
C ILE A 74 -15.93 16.58 -6.87
N TYR A 75 -17.04 16.96 -6.23
CA TYR A 75 -17.14 17.15 -4.79
C TYR A 75 -17.49 15.83 -4.11
N ARG A 76 -16.87 15.56 -2.96
CA ARG A 76 -17.26 14.46 -2.06
C ARG A 76 -17.91 15.03 -0.81
N VAL A 77 -19.12 14.58 -0.51
CA VAL A 77 -19.84 14.93 0.72
C VAL A 77 -20.15 13.67 1.52
N TYR A 78 -20.11 13.77 2.84
CA TYR A 78 -20.28 12.66 3.76
C TYR A 78 -21.46 12.88 4.72
N HIS A 79 -22.34 11.90 4.82
CA HIS A 79 -23.45 11.91 5.75
C HIS A 79 -23.10 11.14 7.03
N ILE A 80 -22.83 11.87 8.12
CA ILE A 80 -22.40 11.27 9.39
C ILE A 80 -23.39 10.20 9.92
N PRO A 81 -24.72 10.42 9.93
CA PRO A 81 -25.65 9.44 10.49
C PRO A 81 -25.71 8.12 9.71
N SER A 82 -25.65 8.16 8.37
CA SER A 82 -25.73 6.94 7.55
C SER A 82 -24.38 6.38 7.15
N GLY A 83 -23.29 7.15 7.26
CA GLY A 83 -21.98 6.76 6.74
C GLY A 83 -21.81 6.92 5.22
N GLU A 84 -22.82 7.43 4.52
CA GLU A 84 -22.83 7.51 3.06
C GLU A 84 -21.92 8.60 2.50
N HIS A 85 -21.21 8.28 1.42
CA HIS A 85 -20.49 9.25 0.60
C HIS A 85 -21.23 9.47 -0.72
N LEU A 86 -21.39 10.74 -1.10
CA LEU A 86 -21.94 11.13 -2.40
C LEU A 86 -20.91 11.96 -3.16
N TYR A 87 -20.76 11.63 -4.44
CA TYR A 87 -19.85 12.25 -5.40
C TYR A 87 -20.65 12.99 -6.45
N THR A 88 -20.39 14.29 -6.62
CA THR A 88 -21.17 15.14 -7.55
C THR A 88 -20.34 16.26 -8.17
N THR A 89 -20.61 16.57 -9.44
CA THR A 89 -20.10 17.79 -10.10
C THR A 89 -21.05 18.97 -9.91
N ASN A 90 -22.25 18.74 -9.37
CA ASN A 90 -23.27 19.77 -9.19
C ASN A 90 -23.04 20.54 -7.88
N GLY A 91 -22.54 21.77 -7.99
CA GLY A 91 -22.33 22.66 -6.85
C GLY A 91 -23.60 22.97 -6.05
N TYR A 92 -24.78 22.95 -6.67
CA TYR A 92 -26.06 23.15 -5.98
C TYR A 92 -26.48 21.92 -5.16
N GLU A 93 -26.30 20.71 -5.69
CA GLU A 93 -26.54 19.46 -4.94
C GLU A 93 -25.64 19.42 -3.71
N LYS A 94 -24.34 19.73 -3.89
CA LYS A 94 -23.39 19.86 -2.77
C LYS A 94 -23.88 20.86 -1.73
N ALA A 95 -24.22 22.08 -2.14
CA ALA A 95 -24.67 23.14 -1.22
C ALA A 95 -25.94 22.75 -0.46
N SER A 96 -26.89 22.08 -1.12
CA SER A 96 -28.13 21.60 -0.51
C SER A 96 -27.88 20.50 0.53
N LEU A 97 -27.01 19.53 0.22
CA LEU A 97 -26.64 18.46 1.15
C LEU A 97 -25.90 19.02 2.38
N VAL A 98 -24.97 19.94 2.18
CA VAL A 98 -24.26 20.62 3.28
C VAL A 98 -25.23 21.42 4.15
N ALA A 99 -26.17 22.15 3.55
CA ALA A 99 -27.23 22.83 4.28
C ALA A 99 -28.13 21.87 5.08
N SER A 100 -28.24 20.62 4.63
CA SER A 100 -28.97 19.54 5.28
C SER A 100 -28.13 18.75 6.30
N GLY A 101 -26.93 19.21 6.64
CA GLY A 101 -26.07 18.64 7.68
C GLY A 101 -25.04 17.62 7.21
N TRP A 102 -24.84 17.47 5.89
CA TRP A 102 -23.72 16.68 5.37
C TRP A 102 -22.40 17.43 5.52
N ARG A 103 -21.31 16.69 5.71
CA ARG A 103 -19.95 17.23 5.76
C ARG A 103 -19.41 17.42 4.35
N ASP A 104 -18.94 18.61 4.02
CA ASP A 104 -18.15 18.87 2.80
C ASP A 104 -16.72 18.34 3.01
N GLU A 105 -16.28 17.40 2.18
CA GLU A 105 -14.92 16.86 2.20
C GLU A 105 -14.04 17.44 1.09
N GLY A 106 -14.56 18.41 0.33
CA GLY A 106 -13.82 19.16 -0.67
C GLY A 106 -13.81 18.52 -2.06
N ILE A 107 -12.84 18.95 -2.88
CA ILE A 107 -12.65 18.46 -4.24
C ILE A 107 -11.94 17.11 -4.18
N PHE A 108 -12.64 16.07 -4.63
CA PHE A 108 -12.17 14.70 -4.67
C PHE A 108 -11.40 14.34 -5.94
N GLY A 109 -11.63 15.10 -7.01
CA GLY A 109 -10.97 14.95 -8.29
C GLY A 109 -11.61 15.86 -9.34
N TYR A 110 -11.22 15.73 -10.60
CA TYR A 110 -11.86 16.43 -11.70
C TYR A 110 -12.49 15.45 -12.69
N SER A 111 -13.66 15.81 -13.20
CA SER A 111 -14.31 15.17 -14.33
C SER A 111 -13.55 15.49 -15.60
N GLY A 112 -13.23 14.47 -16.39
CA GLY A 112 -12.54 14.62 -17.67
C GLY A 112 -13.28 15.54 -18.65
N ASN A 113 -12.51 16.30 -19.42
CA ASN A 113 -12.99 17.26 -20.42
C ASN A 113 -12.26 17.05 -21.76
N GLY A 114 -12.78 16.20 -22.65
CA GLY A 114 -12.13 15.97 -23.95
C GLY A 114 -12.72 14.83 -24.77
N ASN A 115 -12.05 14.48 -25.86
CA ASN A 115 -12.48 13.44 -26.81
C ASN A 115 -12.16 11.99 -26.34
N ALA A 116 -11.41 11.83 -25.24
CA ALA A 116 -10.93 10.55 -24.73
C ALA A 116 -11.43 10.28 -23.30
N VAL A 117 -12.73 10.47 -23.08
CA VAL A 117 -13.37 10.27 -21.77
C VAL A 117 -14.53 9.29 -21.85
N ALA A 118 -14.83 8.60 -20.75
CA ALA A 118 -15.97 7.69 -20.64
C ALA A 118 -16.89 8.06 -19.46
N PRO A 119 -18.21 7.86 -19.57
CA PRO A 119 -19.15 8.23 -18.52
C PRO A 119 -19.03 7.31 -17.29
N VAL A 120 -19.15 7.90 -16.11
CA VAL A 120 -19.40 7.21 -14.83
C VAL A 120 -20.87 7.44 -14.48
N TYR A 121 -21.63 6.37 -14.32
CA TYR A 121 -23.05 6.41 -14.00
C TYR A 121 -23.28 6.34 -12.49
N ARG A 122 -24.26 7.11 -11.98
CA ARG A 122 -24.75 7.02 -10.60
C ARG A 122 -26.10 6.31 -10.59
N LEU A 123 -26.25 5.34 -9.70
CA LEU A 123 -27.50 4.63 -9.47
C LEU A 123 -27.91 4.76 -8.01
N TYR A 124 -29.21 4.93 -7.77
CA TYR A 124 -29.81 5.01 -6.45
C TYR A 124 -30.66 3.77 -6.16
N ASN A 125 -30.50 3.19 -4.97
CA ASN A 125 -31.32 2.10 -4.47
C ASN A 125 -32.39 2.62 -3.51
N PRO A 126 -33.67 2.76 -3.96
CA PRO A 126 -34.75 3.22 -3.10
C PRO A 126 -35.07 2.25 -1.94
N ASN A 127 -34.59 1.01 -2.01
CA ASN A 127 -34.83 -0.03 -1.01
C ASN A 127 -33.67 -0.17 -0.01
N ALA A 128 -32.63 0.66 -0.09
CA ALA A 128 -31.49 0.59 0.82
C ALA A 128 -31.86 1.10 2.22
N SER A 129 -31.38 0.41 3.27
CA SER A 129 -31.66 0.76 4.67
C SER A 129 -30.77 1.90 5.21
N GLN A 130 -30.50 2.92 4.38
CA GLN A 130 -29.68 4.14 4.59
C GLN A 130 -28.18 4.05 4.27
N VAL A 131 -27.55 2.87 4.41
CA VAL A 131 -26.17 2.63 3.90
C VAL A 131 -26.24 2.09 2.47
N ALA A 132 -25.23 2.38 1.66
CA ALA A 132 -25.11 1.85 0.29
C ALA A 132 -26.24 2.25 -0.66
N SER A 133 -26.85 3.43 -0.47
CA SER A 133 -27.98 3.84 -1.30
C SER A 133 -27.56 4.30 -2.69
N HIS A 134 -26.31 4.73 -2.88
CA HIS A 134 -25.75 5.08 -4.19
C HIS A 134 -24.62 4.14 -4.63
N LEU A 135 -24.54 3.88 -5.94
CA LEU A 135 -23.46 3.15 -6.59
C LEU A 135 -22.97 3.91 -7.83
N TYR A 136 -21.65 3.89 -8.04
CA TYR A 136 -20.99 4.51 -9.19
C TYR A 136 -20.31 3.46 -10.05
N THR A 137 -20.58 3.47 -11.36
CA THR A 137 -20.03 2.46 -12.27
C THR A 137 -19.82 2.96 -13.69
N ILE A 138 -18.75 2.48 -14.32
CA ILE A 138 -18.52 2.57 -15.78
C ILE A 138 -19.07 1.35 -16.52
N ASN A 139 -19.42 0.28 -15.80
CA ASN A 139 -19.82 -0.99 -16.38
C ASN A 139 -21.30 -0.95 -16.77
N GLY A 140 -21.55 -0.86 -18.07
CA GLY A 140 -22.91 -0.87 -18.63
C GLY A 140 -23.72 -2.11 -18.23
N ASN A 141 -23.09 -3.27 -18.07
CA ASN A 141 -23.78 -4.48 -17.62
C ASN A 141 -24.17 -4.41 -16.14
N GLU A 142 -23.29 -3.91 -15.26
CA GLU A 142 -23.61 -3.70 -13.84
C GLU A 142 -24.79 -2.74 -13.70
N ARG A 143 -24.76 -1.60 -14.41
CA ARG A 143 -25.86 -0.63 -14.49
C ARG A 143 -27.18 -1.30 -14.91
N LEU A 144 -27.18 -2.05 -16.03
CA LEU A 144 -28.39 -2.71 -16.53
C LEU A 144 -28.92 -3.77 -15.56
N GLN A 145 -28.06 -4.49 -14.85
CA GLN A 145 -28.48 -5.50 -13.87
C GLN A 145 -29.08 -4.85 -12.61
N LEU A 146 -28.54 -3.73 -12.16
CA LEU A 146 -29.08 -2.97 -11.01
C LEU A 146 -30.45 -2.36 -11.33
N ILE A 147 -30.62 -1.80 -12.53
CA ILE A 147 -31.93 -1.30 -13.00
C ILE A 147 -32.97 -2.43 -12.99
N LYS A 148 -32.62 -3.62 -13.49
CA LYS A 148 -33.51 -4.80 -13.44
C LYS A 148 -33.87 -5.22 -12.01
N LYS A 149 -33.02 -4.91 -11.03
CA LYS A 149 -33.24 -5.15 -9.60
C LYS A 149 -33.99 -4.00 -8.90
N GLY A 150 -34.49 -3.01 -9.65
CA GLY A 150 -35.30 -1.91 -9.11
C GLY A 150 -34.49 -0.70 -8.64
N TRP A 151 -33.20 -0.60 -9.00
CA TRP A 151 -32.43 0.61 -8.78
C TRP A 151 -32.83 1.70 -9.79
N HIS A 152 -32.83 2.94 -9.34
CA HIS A 152 -33.05 4.11 -10.18
C HIS A 152 -31.74 4.53 -10.82
N ASP A 153 -31.77 4.73 -12.13
CA ASP A 153 -30.64 5.23 -12.90
C ASP A 153 -30.67 6.77 -12.89
N GLU A 154 -29.73 7.38 -12.19
CA GLU A 154 -29.64 8.84 -12.06
C GLU A 154 -28.81 9.48 -13.18
N GLY A 155 -28.35 8.68 -14.14
CA GLY A 155 -27.62 9.13 -15.32
C GLY A 155 -26.12 9.28 -15.07
N ILE A 156 -25.50 10.18 -15.86
CA ILE A 156 -24.06 10.42 -15.83
C ILE A 156 -23.74 11.35 -14.67
N ALA A 157 -22.93 10.89 -13.73
CA ALA A 157 -22.46 11.70 -12.61
C ALA A 157 -21.29 12.62 -13.03
N PHE A 158 -20.36 12.05 -13.79
CA PHE A 158 -19.15 12.71 -14.31
C PHE A 158 -18.48 11.81 -15.35
N TYR A 159 -17.38 12.30 -15.93
CA TYR A 159 -16.58 11.59 -16.92
C TYR A 159 -15.20 11.24 -16.38
N GLN A 160 -14.72 10.04 -16.71
CA GLN A 160 -13.38 9.57 -16.41
C GLN A 160 -12.44 9.68 -17.61
N GLU A 161 -11.14 9.76 -17.38
CA GLU A 161 -10.14 9.58 -18.44
C GLU A 161 -10.13 8.11 -18.89
N LEU A 162 -10.01 7.85 -20.19
CA LEU A 162 -9.92 6.48 -20.70
C LEU A 162 -8.69 5.78 -20.10
N PHE A 163 -8.93 4.70 -19.37
CA PHE A 163 -7.89 3.80 -18.87
C PHE A 163 -8.19 2.37 -19.29
N THR A 164 -7.15 1.62 -19.63
CA THR A 164 -7.23 0.16 -19.72
C THR A 164 -7.28 -0.35 -18.28
N GLN A 165 -8.29 -1.13 -17.91
CA GLN A 165 -8.37 -1.75 -16.60
C GLN A 165 -7.18 -2.71 -16.44
N ILE A 166 -6.11 -2.27 -15.76
CA ILE A 166 -4.92 -3.10 -15.55
C ILE A 166 -5.18 -4.04 -14.38
N PHE A 167 -5.11 -5.33 -14.70
CA PHE A 167 -5.08 -6.54 -13.90
C PHE A 167 -4.57 -6.41 -12.45
N ASP A 168 -5.45 -6.03 -11.52
CA ASP A 168 -5.21 -6.20 -10.06
C ASP A 168 -6.13 -7.28 -9.46
N GLN A 169 -6.91 -7.99 -10.29
CA GLN A 169 -7.99 -8.90 -9.83
C GLN A 169 -7.50 -10.22 -9.18
N GLY A 170 -6.22 -10.35 -8.86
CA GLY A 170 -5.66 -11.56 -8.24
C GLY A 170 -4.47 -11.35 -7.32
N LEU A 171 -3.97 -10.12 -7.16
CA LEU A 171 -2.86 -9.87 -6.23
C LEU A 171 -3.39 -9.74 -4.80
N PRO A 172 -2.69 -10.30 -3.80
CA PRO A 172 -3.03 -10.08 -2.40
C PRO A 172 -2.95 -8.59 -2.04
N GLN A 173 -3.89 -8.14 -1.22
CA GLN A 173 -3.95 -6.76 -0.73
C GLN A 173 -3.95 -6.74 0.80
N PRO A 174 -3.27 -5.79 1.46
CA PRO A 174 -2.33 -4.82 0.88
C PRO A 174 -1.15 -5.47 0.15
N LEU A 175 -0.71 -4.86 -0.96
CA LEU A 175 0.41 -5.29 -1.77
C LEU A 175 1.69 -4.56 -1.34
N ILE A 176 2.68 -5.33 -0.89
CA ILE A 176 3.98 -4.82 -0.49
C ILE A 176 4.99 -5.17 -1.57
N VAL A 177 5.84 -4.23 -1.95
CA VAL A 177 6.97 -4.46 -2.87
C VAL A 177 8.26 -4.11 -2.18
N ASP A 178 9.30 -4.91 -2.38
CA ASP A 178 10.65 -4.55 -1.97
C ASP A 178 11.50 -4.19 -3.19
N ILE A 179 12.29 -3.11 -3.06
CA ILE A 179 13.13 -2.57 -4.14
C ILE A 179 14.52 -2.24 -3.64
N SER A 180 15.47 -2.26 -4.56
CA SER A 180 16.88 -1.98 -4.33
C SER A 180 17.47 -1.21 -5.52
N GLY A 181 18.79 -1.02 -5.50
CA GLY A 181 19.52 -0.43 -6.60
C GLY A 181 19.40 -1.19 -7.94
N TYR A 182 18.94 -2.44 -7.93
CA TYR A 182 18.63 -3.18 -9.16
C TYR A 182 17.38 -2.63 -9.87
N GLN A 183 16.44 -2.05 -9.14
CA GLN A 183 15.27 -1.36 -9.68
C GLN A 183 15.64 0.10 -10.00
N HIS A 184 16.46 0.29 -11.03
CA HIS A 184 17.04 1.60 -11.37
C HIS A 184 15.97 2.73 -11.47
N PRO A 185 16.12 3.88 -10.75
CA PRO A 185 15.13 4.95 -10.71
C PRO A 185 14.66 5.48 -12.06
N ASN A 186 15.57 5.61 -13.04
CA ASN A 186 15.23 6.05 -14.41
C ASN A 186 14.22 5.15 -15.14
N LEU A 187 14.02 3.91 -14.69
CA LEU A 187 13.03 2.99 -15.24
C LEU A 187 11.70 3.03 -14.47
N ILE A 188 11.67 3.67 -13.30
CA ILE A 188 10.47 3.75 -12.46
C ILE A 188 9.71 5.03 -12.78
N ASN A 189 8.51 4.89 -13.32
CA ASN A 189 7.52 5.95 -13.27
C ASN A 189 6.90 5.95 -11.87
N TYR A 190 7.45 6.74 -10.95
CA TYR A 190 7.02 6.77 -9.55
C TYR A 190 5.56 7.21 -9.36
N ASP A 191 5.00 8.04 -10.24
CA ASP A 191 3.59 8.42 -10.17
C ASP A 191 2.70 7.17 -10.40
N ALA A 192 3.02 6.36 -11.40
CA ALA A 192 2.31 5.12 -11.68
C ALA A 192 2.58 4.03 -10.63
N PHE A 193 3.85 3.87 -10.24
CA PHE A 193 4.29 2.85 -9.30
C PHE A 193 3.69 3.07 -7.90
N ALA A 194 3.67 4.31 -7.40
CA ALA A 194 3.05 4.65 -6.11
C ALA A 194 1.55 4.33 -6.05
N ASN A 195 0.84 4.39 -7.19
CA ASN A 195 -0.57 4.03 -7.25
C ASN A 195 -0.80 2.50 -7.33
N ALA A 196 0.24 1.71 -7.59
CA ALA A 196 0.18 0.26 -7.77
C ALA A 196 0.60 -0.53 -6.53
N VAL A 197 1.10 0.13 -5.47
CA VAL A 197 1.61 -0.50 -4.25
C VAL A 197 0.97 0.10 -3.00
N ASP A 198 0.91 -0.66 -1.91
CA ASP A 198 0.43 -0.19 -0.62
C ASP A 198 1.57 0.19 0.34
N GLY A 199 2.70 -0.50 0.24
CA GLY A 199 3.89 -0.22 1.03
C GLY A 199 5.14 -0.69 0.31
N VAL A 200 6.26 0.00 0.55
CA VAL A 200 7.54 -0.33 -0.08
C VAL A 200 8.63 -0.55 0.95
N ILE A 201 9.40 -1.63 0.80
CA ILE A 201 10.60 -1.90 1.61
C ILE A 201 11.84 -1.61 0.77
N VAL A 202 12.63 -0.61 1.13
CA VAL A 202 13.77 -0.16 0.32
C VAL A 202 15.09 -0.69 0.88
N ARG A 203 15.95 -1.28 0.03
CA ARG A 203 17.31 -1.66 0.42
C ARG A 203 18.14 -0.43 0.69
N ILE A 204 18.79 -0.39 1.85
CA ILE A 204 19.70 0.68 2.24
C ILE A 204 21.15 0.27 2.05
N GLN A 205 21.45 -1.00 2.34
CA GLN A 205 22.79 -1.52 2.24
C GLN A 205 22.80 -3.02 1.95
N HIS A 206 23.94 -3.48 1.43
CA HIS A 206 24.31 -4.88 1.31
C HIS A 206 25.72 -5.04 1.87
N GLY A 207 25.82 -5.59 3.08
CA GLY A 207 27.06 -5.67 3.81
C GLY A 207 27.63 -4.28 4.11
N THR A 208 28.95 -4.22 4.14
CA THR A 208 29.74 -3.00 4.36
C THR A 208 30.97 -3.01 3.45
N ILE A 209 31.86 -2.04 3.63
CA ILE A 209 33.18 -2.01 2.97
C ILE A 209 34.02 -3.27 3.21
N ALA A 210 33.75 -4.04 4.27
CA ALA A 210 34.44 -5.29 4.56
C ALA A 210 34.32 -6.32 3.42
N GLN A 211 33.25 -6.27 2.64
CA GLN A 211 33.03 -7.18 1.51
C GLN A 211 33.73 -6.75 0.23
N GLN A 212 34.22 -5.51 0.14
CA GLN A 212 34.92 -4.95 -1.04
C GLN A 212 34.18 -5.18 -2.37
N PHE A 213 32.84 -5.12 -2.34
CA PHE A 213 31.98 -5.46 -3.47
C PHE A 213 31.22 -4.24 -3.97
N GLU A 214 31.38 -3.93 -5.25
CA GLU A 214 30.71 -2.83 -5.95
C GLU A 214 30.11 -3.33 -7.26
N ASN A 215 28.88 -2.90 -7.57
CA ASN A 215 28.20 -3.22 -8.81
C ASN A 215 27.22 -2.09 -9.19
N GLU A 216 26.34 -2.31 -10.15
CA GLU A 216 25.33 -1.34 -10.62
C GLU A 216 24.28 -0.94 -9.56
N ALA A 217 24.13 -1.72 -8.48
CA ALA A 217 23.12 -1.54 -7.46
C ALA A 217 23.68 -1.08 -6.10
N GLN A 218 24.98 -1.24 -5.85
CA GLN A 218 25.62 -0.83 -4.60
C GLN A 218 27.00 -0.19 -4.82
N LEU A 219 27.38 0.69 -3.89
CA LEU A 219 28.72 1.25 -3.75
C LEU A 219 29.64 0.28 -2.99
N ILE A 220 30.96 0.47 -3.12
CA ILE A 220 31.95 -0.32 -2.38
C ILE A 220 31.83 -0.21 -0.86
N THR A 221 31.17 0.85 -0.36
CA THR A 221 30.86 1.01 1.07
C THR A 221 29.78 0.04 1.58
N GLY A 222 29.12 -0.68 0.68
CA GLY A 222 27.93 -1.49 0.95
C GLY A 222 26.62 -0.70 0.77
N GLU A 223 26.68 0.63 0.64
CA GLU A 223 25.50 1.47 0.46
C GLU A 223 24.80 1.18 -0.87
N ASP A 224 23.47 1.04 -0.84
CA ASP A 224 22.67 0.94 -2.06
C ASP A 224 22.75 2.26 -2.87
N ARG A 225 22.95 2.19 -4.18
CA ARG A 225 23.17 3.40 -4.99
C ARG A 225 21.97 4.34 -5.06
N TYR A 226 20.77 3.80 -4.91
CA TYR A 226 19.54 4.51 -5.28
C TYR A 226 18.55 4.66 -4.14
N PHE A 227 18.84 4.15 -2.93
CA PHE A 227 17.92 4.23 -1.80
C PHE A 227 17.43 5.66 -1.50
N ARG A 228 18.31 6.68 -1.57
CA ARG A 228 17.92 8.07 -1.31
C ARG A 228 16.88 8.57 -2.31
N THR A 229 17.04 8.22 -3.58
CA THR A 229 16.07 8.54 -4.64
C THR A 229 14.75 7.82 -4.40
N HIS A 230 14.80 6.50 -4.14
CA HIS A 230 13.60 5.71 -3.84
C HIS A 230 12.82 6.28 -2.66
N LEU A 231 13.46 6.47 -1.51
CA LEU A 231 12.80 6.98 -0.30
C LEU A 231 12.23 8.38 -0.52
N THR A 232 12.95 9.26 -1.22
CA THR A 232 12.48 10.62 -1.50
C THR A 232 11.24 10.63 -2.40
N GLU A 233 11.27 9.89 -3.52
CA GLU A 233 10.16 9.86 -4.48
C GLU A 233 8.92 9.14 -3.92
N LEU A 234 9.10 8.07 -3.14
CA LEU A 234 8.00 7.35 -2.49
C LEU A 234 7.31 8.20 -1.43
N LYS A 235 8.10 8.84 -0.55
CA LYS A 235 7.57 9.74 0.49
C LYS A 235 6.85 10.95 -0.09
N LYS A 236 7.37 11.53 -1.17
CA LYS A 236 6.72 12.63 -1.88
C LYS A 236 5.30 12.27 -2.36
N ARG A 237 5.03 10.98 -2.58
CA ARG A 237 3.73 10.44 -3.02
C ARG A 237 2.91 9.84 -1.88
N GLY A 238 3.35 10.00 -0.64
CA GLY A 238 2.67 9.49 0.53
C GLY A 238 2.74 7.98 0.69
N VAL A 239 3.60 7.28 -0.06
CA VAL A 239 3.75 5.83 0.06
C VAL A 239 4.47 5.51 1.37
N PRO A 240 3.88 4.69 2.26
CA PRO A 240 4.55 4.21 3.46
C PRO A 240 5.80 3.40 3.13
N VAL A 241 6.91 3.69 3.81
CA VAL A 241 8.20 3.04 3.57
C VAL A 241 8.73 2.34 4.82
N ALA A 242 9.25 1.13 4.61
CA ALA A 242 10.15 0.43 5.51
C ALA A 242 11.50 0.24 4.80
N VAL A 243 12.51 -0.25 5.51
CA VAL A 243 13.87 -0.39 4.97
C VAL A 243 14.49 -1.73 5.32
N TYR A 244 15.40 -2.22 4.48
CA TYR A 244 16.15 -3.45 4.77
C TYR A 244 17.65 -3.34 4.48
N ALA A 245 18.42 -4.22 5.11
CA ALA A 245 19.85 -4.40 4.93
C ALA A 245 20.16 -5.88 4.68
N TYR A 246 20.83 -6.19 3.56
CA TYR A 246 21.31 -7.55 3.27
C TYR A 246 22.55 -7.84 4.11
N ILE A 247 22.46 -8.83 5.01
CA ILE A 247 23.45 -9.07 6.05
C ILE A 247 24.65 -9.87 5.53
N LYS A 248 25.85 -9.31 5.67
CA LYS A 248 27.12 -10.00 5.31
C LYS A 248 28.12 -10.12 6.47
N ALA A 249 27.82 -9.56 7.64
CA ALA A 249 28.68 -9.63 8.82
C ALA A 249 29.05 -11.07 9.22
N GLY A 250 30.34 -11.30 9.45
CA GLY A 250 30.92 -12.60 9.85
C GLY A 250 31.17 -12.77 11.35
N SER A 251 30.87 -11.75 12.16
CA SER A 251 31.07 -11.75 13.62
C SER A 251 29.99 -10.93 14.34
N VAL A 252 29.92 -11.07 15.67
CA VAL A 252 29.00 -10.28 16.50
C VAL A 252 29.34 -8.78 16.44
N GLU A 253 30.62 -8.46 16.38
CA GLU A 253 31.15 -7.10 16.27
C GLU A 253 30.75 -6.49 14.93
N GLU A 254 30.92 -7.25 13.84
CA GLU A 254 30.50 -6.81 12.51
C GLU A 254 28.98 -6.67 12.40
N MET A 255 28.18 -7.53 13.04
CA MET A 255 26.71 -7.40 13.06
C MET A 255 26.27 -6.07 13.68
N LYS A 256 26.95 -5.64 14.75
CA LYS A 256 26.69 -4.33 15.38
C LYS A 256 27.16 -3.18 14.50
N ALA A 257 28.33 -3.31 13.85
CA ALA A 257 28.84 -2.29 12.94
C ALA A 257 27.91 -2.11 11.72
N GLU A 258 27.47 -3.22 11.13
CA GLU A 258 26.55 -3.26 10.00
C GLU A 258 25.18 -2.67 10.37
N ALA A 259 24.61 -3.02 11.54
CA ALA A 259 23.41 -2.40 12.08
C ALA A 259 23.56 -0.89 12.30
N THR A 260 24.74 -0.45 12.77
CA THR A 260 25.00 0.97 13.02
C THR A 260 25.06 1.75 11.72
N SER A 261 25.77 1.26 10.72
CA SER A 261 25.81 1.86 9.38
C SER A 261 24.40 1.97 8.79
N PHE A 262 23.64 0.86 8.82
CA PHE A 262 22.27 0.80 8.32
C PHE A 262 21.40 1.89 8.93
N TYR A 263 21.43 2.00 10.26
CA TYR A 263 20.66 3.00 10.99
C TYR A 263 21.05 4.43 10.61
N GLN A 264 22.35 4.74 10.56
CA GLN A 264 22.80 6.09 10.24
C GLN A 264 22.42 6.52 8.82
N LEU A 265 22.40 5.60 7.86
CA LEU A 265 22.04 5.89 6.47
C LEU A 265 20.56 6.25 6.29
N ALA A 266 19.66 5.62 7.06
CA ALA A 266 18.22 5.70 6.81
C ALA A 266 17.40 6.44 7.88
N LYS A 267 17.94 6.74 9.07
CA LYS A 267 17.17 7.30 10.21
C LYS A 267 16.44 8.60 9.88
N ASP A 268 17.04 9.47 9.06
CA ASP A 268 16.46 10.78 8.70
C ASP A 268 15.25 10.63 7.76
N TYR A 269 15.13 9.45 7.14
CA TYR A 269 13.95 9.05 6.37
C TYR A 269 12.89 8.38 7.25
N GLN A 270 13.01 8.35 8.58
CA GLN A 270 11.96 7.89 9.50
C GLN A 270 11.17 6.67 9.00
N PRO A 271 11.85 5.56 8.62
CA PRO A 271 11.14 4.40 8.12
C PRO A 271 10.35 3.74 9.24
N SER A 272 9.18 3.19 8.88
CA SER A 272 8.25 2.53 9.81
C SER A 272 8.83 1.23 10.40
N PHE A 273 9.67 0.53 9.63
CA PHE A 273 10.25 -0.75 10.03
C PHE A 273 11.68 -0.92 9.49
N TRP A 274 12.49 -1.67 10.23
CA TRP A 274 13.88 -1.98 9.92
C TRP A 274 14.06 -3.50 9.79
N TRP A 275 14.40 -3.99 8.61
CA TRP A 275 14.54 -5.41 8.33
C TRP A 275 16.01 -5.81 8.20
N GLY A 276 16.44 -6.81 8.99
CA GLY A 276 17.66 -7.55 8.70
C GLY A 276 17.34 -8.67 7.72
N ASP A 277 18.03 -8.70 6.58
CA ASP A 277 17.86 -9.71 5.54
C ASP A 277 18.94 -10.79 5.66
N PHE A 278 18.54 -11.95 6.22
CA PHE A 278 19.41 -13.08 6.53
C PHE A 278 19.19 -14.23 5.54
N GLU A 279 20.06 -14.32 4.54
CA GLU A 279 19.96 -15.36 3.49
C GLU A 279 21.11 -16.37 3.49
N GLU A 280 22.24 -16.03 4.10
CA GLU A 280 23.46 -16.84 4.06
C GLU A 280 23.99 -17.13 5.48
N MET A 281 24.64 -18.28 5.65
CA MET A 281 25.38 -18.60 6.86
C MET A 281 26.72 -17.84 6.86
N THR A 282 26.70 -16.56 7.24
CA THR A 282 27.90 -15.70 7.26
C THR A 282 28.77 -15.93 8.50
N MET A 283 28.21 -16.51 9.56
CA MET A 283 28.92 -16.91 10.76
C MET A 283 28.36 -18.22 11.35
N PRO A 284 29.15 -18.98 12.16
CA PRO A 284 28.68 -20.25 12.73
C PRO A 284 27.43 -20.12 13.61
N ASN A 285 27.30 -19.01 14.34
CA ASN A 285 26.18 -18.76 15.25
C ASN A 285 25.33 -17.56 14.77
N MET A 286 24.55 -17.77 13.72
CA MET A 286 23.64 -16.76 13.18
C MET A 286 22.59 -16.30 14.20
N ARG A 287 22.18 -17.15 15.14
CA ARG A 287 21.28 -16.77 16.24
C ARG A 287 21.85 -15.63 17.09
N ALA A 288 23.12 -15.73 17.48
CA ALA A 288 23.80 -14.68 18.24
C ALA A 288 24.04 -13.42 17.39
N GLY A 289 24.43 -13.59 16.13
CA GLY A 289 24.64 -12.48 15.20
C GLY A 289 23.36 -11.67 14.94
N ALA A 290 22.26 -12.34 14.61
CA ALA A 290 20.97 -11.71 14.37
C ALA A 290 20.44 -10.94 15.60
N GLU A 291 20.63 -11.48 16.81
CA GLU A 291 20.27 -10.78 18.04
C GLU A 291 21.18 -9.56 18.28
N ALA A 292 22.47 -9.65 17.97
CA ALA A 292 23.38 -8.51 18.06
C ALA A 292 23.00 -7.38 17.09
N PHE A 293 22.66 -7.73 15.85
CA PHE A 293 22.14 -6.79 14.86
C PHE A 293 20.84 -6.12 15.35
N ARG A 294 19.85 -6.92 15.76
CA ARG A 294 18.54 -6.43 16.22
C ARG A 294 18.67 -5.53 17.44
N SER A 295 19.40 -5.98 18.46
CA SER A 295 19.59 -5.22 19.70
C SER A 295 20.34 -3.91 19.47
N GLN A 296 21.30 -3.87 18.54
CA GLN A 296 21.99 -2.65 18.16
C GLN A 296 21.05 -1.64 17.48
N LEU A 297 20.20 -2.08 16.53
CA LEU A 297 19.18 -1.21 15.93
C LEU A 297 18.25 -0.61 17.00
N LYS A 298 17.75 -1.45 17.92
CA LYS A 298 16.91 -1.00 19.05
C LYS A 298 17.64 0.02 19.93
N ALA A 299 18.92 -0.22 20.24
CA ALA A 299 19.73 0.70 21.05
C ALA A 299 19.98 2.05 20.37
N LEU A 300 20.02 2.09 19.03
CA LEU A 300 20.19 3.31 18.25
C LEU A 300 18.90 4.12 18.07
N GLY A 301 17.74 3.50 18.32
CA GLY A 301 16.44 4.15 18.30
C GLY A 301 15.42 3.57 17.31
N ALA A 302 15.77 2.50 16.58
CA ALA A 302 14.80 1.81 15.73
C ALA A 302 13.69 1.19 16.60
N ARG A 303 12.44 1.63 16.41
CA ARG A 303 11.31 1.13 17.22
C ARG A 303 10.87 -0.26 16.81
N ASN A 304 10.79 -0.52 15.52
CA ASN A 304 10.35 -1.80 14.98
C ASN A 304 11.46 -2.44 14.13
N VAL A 305 11.87 -3.65 14.51
CA VAL A 305 12.96 -4.40 13.91
C VAL A 305 12.51 -5.82 13.59
N GLY A 306 12.58 -6.18 12.32
CA GLY A 306 12.16 -7.47 11.79
C GLY A 306 13.31 -8.27 11.20
N ALA A 307 13.04 -9.54 10.93
CA ALA A 307 13.96 -10.43 10.22
C ALA A 307 13.29 -10.98 8.96
N TYR A 308 13.90 -10.72 7.81
CA TYR A 308 13.73 -11.57 6.64
C TYR A 308 14.68 -12.76 6.78
N ILE A 309 14.16 -13.97 6.60
CA ILE A 309 14.97 -15.18 6.75
C ILE A 309 14.76 -16.10 5.55
N GLY A 310 15.84 -16.34 4.80
CA GLY A 310 15.82 -17.20 3.63
C GLY A 310 15.26 -18.60 3.94
N HIS A 311 14.31 -19.05 3.13
CA HIS A 311 13.61 -20.32 3.34
C HIS A 311 14.56 -21.52 3.50
N HIS A 312 15.64 -21.53 2.72
CA HIS A 312 16.60 -22.63 2.64
C HIS A 312 17.59 -22.69 3.83
N VAL A 313 17.67 -21.61 4.61
CA VAL A 313 18.59 -21.47 5.75
C VAL A 313 17.87 -21.33 7.10
N TYR A 314 16.55 -21.12 7.11
CA TYR A 314 15.75 -20.89 8.32
C TYR A 314 16.10 -21.81 9.50
N ALA A 315 16.04 -23.12 9.30
CA ALA A 315 16.33 -24.09 10.36
C ALA A 315 17.80 -24.10 10.79
N LYS A 316 18.73 -23.83 9.86
CA LYS A 316 20.19 -23.83 10.13
C LYS A 316 20.60 -22.59 10.92
N MET A 317 20.04 -21.43 10.59
CA MET A 317 20.34 -20.18 11.27
C MET A 317 19.84 -20.17 12.71
N ASN A 318 18.74 -20.90 12.99
CA ASN A 318 18.14 -21.04 14.32
C ASN A 318 17.95 -19.68 15.02
N ILE A 319 17.57 -18.65 14.26
CA ILE A 319 17.36 -17.28 14.76
C ILE A 319 16.22 -17.28 15.79
N ASP A 320 16.39 -16.48 16.84
CA ASP A 320 15.39 -16.30 17.87
C ASP A 320 14.26 -15.38 17.40
N VAL A 321 13.38 -15.91 16.55
CA VAL A 321 12.32 -15.14 15.90
C VAL A 321 11.37 -14.46 16.88
N ALA A 322 11.25 -14.95 18.11
CA ALA A 322 10.41 -14.35 19.16
C ALA A 322 10.93 -13.00 19.68
N LYS A 323 12.18 -12.63 19.38
CA LYS A 323 12.76 -11.34 19.78
C LYS A 323 12.54 -10.22 18.76
N PHE A 324 12.19 -10.58 17.54
CA PHE A 324 11.89 -9.63 16.46
C PHE A 324 10.42 -9.22 16.51
N ASP A 325 10.14 -8.00 16.07
CA ASP A 325 8.77 -7.47 16.10
C ASP A 325 7.91 -8.03 14.95
N ALA A 326 8.56 -8.50 13.87
CA ALA A 326 7.91 -9.20 12.77
C ALA A 326 8.88 -10.12 12.01
N ILE A 327 8.33 -11.16 11.39
CA ILE A 327 9.06 -12.13 10.58
C ILE A 327 8.56 -12.09 9.13
N TRP A 328 9.52 -12.05 8.20
CA TRP A 328 9.28 -12.04 6.77
C TRP A 328 9.94 -13.27 6.13
N ILE A 329 9.17 -14.08 5.40
CA ILE A 329 9.67 -15.33 4.82
C ILE A 329 9.42 -15.38 3.30
N PRO A 330 10.42 -15.69 2.47
CA PRO A 330 10.21 -15.95 1.06
C PRO A 330 9.65 -17.36 0.83
N TYR A 331 8.73 -17.48 -0.12
CA TYR A 331 8.33 -18.74 -0.73
C TYR A 331 7.63 -18.48 -2.05
N TYR A 332 8.26 -18.84 -3.17
CA TYR A 332 7.79 -18.36 -4.48
C TYR A 332 6.87 -19.30 -5.24
N GLY A 333 6.76 -20.58 -4.85
CA GLY A 333 6.00 -21.57 -5.61
C GLY A 333 6.45 -21.61 -7.07
N TYR A 334 5.55 -21.28 -8.01
CA TYR A 334 5.85 -21.22 -9.44
C TYR A 334 6.65 -19.99 -9.87
N ASN A 335 6.72 -18.96 -9.02
CA ASN A 335 7.42 -17.70 -9.27
C ASN A 335 7.06 -17.02 -10.60
N ASN A 336 5.77 -16.90 -10.88
CA ASN A 336 5.23 -16.32 -12.12
C ASN A 336 4.51 -14.98 -11.90
N GLY A 337 4.83 -14.28 -10.81
CA GLY A 337 4.17 -13.03 -10.43
C GLY A 337 2.88 -13.19 -9.63
N LEU A 338 2.37 -14.43 -9.44
CA LEU A 338 1.14 -14.71 -8.70
C LEU A 338 1.40 -15.58 -7.47
N LEU A 339 0.56 -15.40 -6.44
CA LEU A 339 0.58 -16.22 -5.23
C LEU A 339 0.27 -17.69 -5.60
N SER A 340 1.25 -18.57 -5.41
CA SER A 340 1.16 -19.99 -5.80
C SER A 340 1.58 -20.97 -4.69
N GLY A 341 1.66 -20.48 -3.44
CA GLY A 341 1.86 -21.30 -2.26
C GLY A 341 2.27 -20.47 -1.05
N TYR A 342 2.66 -21.13 0.05
CA TYR A 342 2.94 -20.50 1.33
C TYR A 342 4.24 -21.02 1.96
N PRO A 343 4.92 -20.22 2.82
CA PRO A 343 6.05 -20.68 3.61
C PRO A 343 5.76 -21.98 4.36
N LYS A 344 6.73 -22.90 4.32
CA LYS A 344 6.67 -24.25 4.93
C LYS A 344 7.54 -24.38 6.17
N VAL A 345 8.49 -23.46 6.36
CA VAL A 345 9.47 -23.51 7.46
C VAL A 345 8.92 -22.99 8.79
N THR A 346 7.87 -22.16 8.74
CA THR A 346 7.17 -21.65 9.92
C THR A 346 5.79 -21.15 9.52
N HIS A 347 4.85 -21.18 10.47
CA HIS A 347 3.56 -20.48 10.36
C HIS A 347 3.55 -19.15 11.12
N ASN A 348 4.61 -18.85 11.87
CA ASN A 348 4.78 -17.60 12.61
C ASN A 348 5.56 -16.60 11.74
N TYR A 349 4.84 -15.93 10.83
CA TYR A 349 5.35 -14.85 9.99
C TYR A 349 4.25 -13.81 9.74
N GLN A 350 4.64 -12.55 9.59
CA GLN A 350 3.73 -11.43 9.30
C GLN A 350 3.74 -11.09 7.80
N LEU A 351 4.90 -11.26 7.15
CA LEU A 351 5.08 -10.95 5.74
C LEU A 351 5.56 -12.18 4.96
N HIS A 352 5.05 -12.35 3.75
CA HIS A 352 5.43 -13.45 2.85
C HIS A 352 5.77 -12.88 1.48
N GLN A 353 7.05 -12.94 1.09
CA GLN A 353 7.49 -12.65 -0.27
C GLN A 353 7.10 -13.83 -1.16
N PHE A 354 6.09 -13.64 -2.00
CA PHE A 354 5.47 -14.73 -2.75
C PHE A 354 5.96 -14.85 -4.19
N THR A 355 6.73 -13.88 -4.68
CA THR A 355 7.35 -13.94 -6.00
C THR A 355 8.48 -12.92 -6.10
N SER A 356 9.47 -13.22 -6.93
CA SER A 356 10.47 -12.30 -7.44
C SER A 356 10.27 -11.93 -8.91
N ASN A 357 9.10 -12.26 -9.46
CA ASN A 357 8.75 -12.15 -10.88
C ASN A 357 7.41 -11.41 -11.05
N GLY A 358 7.11 -10.52 -10.11
CA GLY A 358 5.93 -9.67 -10.15
C GLY A 358 6.06 -8.57 -11.21
N HIS A 359 4.93 -8.13 -11.77
CA HIS A 359 4.90 -7.04 -12.74
C HIS A 359 3.81 -6.05 -12.36
N LEU A 360 4.17 -4.77 -12.22
CA LEU A 360 3.23 -3.69 -11.89
C LEU A 360 3.34 -2.56 -12.90
N HIS A 361 2.24 -1.84 -13.04
CA HIS A 361 2.26 -0.59 -13.76
C HIS A 361 3.23 0.40 -13.09
N GLY A 362 4.05 1.07 -13.88
CA GLY A 362 5.06 2.03 -13.40
C GLY A 362 6.49 1.48 -13.33
N TYR A 363 6.70 0.18 -13.55
CA TYR A 363 8.04 -0.39 -13.72
C TYR A 363 8.02 -1.51 -14.78
N PRO A 364 8.92 -1.49 -15.79
CA PRO A 364 8.82 -2.38 -16.94
C PRO A 364 9.45 -3.77 -16.74
N LYS A 365 10.03 -4.05 -15.57
CA LYS A 365 10.73 -5.30 -15.27
C LYS A 365 10.12 -5.97 -14.02
N GLU A 366 10.74 -7.08 -13.63
CA GLU A 366 10.36 -7.91 -12.50
C GLU A 366 10.51 -7.18 -11.16
N LEU A 367 9.57 -7.46 -10.26
CA LEU A 367 9.51 -6.95 -8.89
C LEU A 367 9.32 -8.09 -7.90
N ASP A 368 9.96 -7.92 -6.75
CA ASP A 368 9.68 -8.72 -5.57
C ASP A 368 8.36 -8.26 -4.94
N MET A 369 7.44 -9.19 -4.74
CA MET A 369 6.13 -8.89 -4.15
C MET A 369 5.86 -9.72 -2.92
N SER A 370 5.29 -9.04 -1.93
CA SER A 370 4.97 -9.57 -0.63
C SER A 370 3.50 -9.35 -0.29
N ARG A 371 2.95 -10.29 0.47
CA ARG A 371 1.62 -10.21 1.10
C ARG A 371 1.73 -10.27 2.60
N LEU A 372 0.74 -9.71 3.28
CA LEU A 372 0.56 -9.92 4.72
C LEU A 372 -0.08 -11.27 4.99
N SER A 373 0.42 -11.97 6.01
CA SER A 373 -0.23 -13.18 6.53
C SER A 373 -1.57 -12.84 7.15
N ASN A 374 -1.62 -11.73 7.90
CA ASN A 374 -2.80 -11.08 8.43
C ASN A 374 -2.87 -9.63 7.91
N PRO A 375 -3.86 -9.25 7.09
CA PRO A 375 -3.98 -7.89 6.56
C PRO A 375 -3.97 -6.77 7.61
N ALA A 376 -4.45 -7.04 8.84
CA ALA A 376 -4.48 -6.06 9.94
C ALA A 376 -3.07 -5.58 10.36
N ASP A 377 -2.02 -6.36 10.08
CA ASP A 377 -0.65 -6.04 10.45
C ASP A 377 -0.07 -4.88 9.62
N PHE A 378 -0.75 -4.44 8.56
CA PHE A 378 -0.32 -3.32 7.72
C PHE A 378 -0.04 -2.05 8.53
N THR A 379 -0.94 -1.70 9.45
CA THR A 379 -0.81 -0.50 10.28
C THR A 379 0.45 -0.58 11.14
N HIS A 380 0.72 -1.74 11.73
CA HIS A 380 1.91 -1.94 12.56
C HIS A 380 3.20 -1.88 11.73
N LEU A 381 3.20 -2.50 10.54
CA LEU A 381 4.40 -2.62 9.71
C LEU A 381 4.75 -1.35 8.93
N PHE A 382 3.76 -0.53 8.56
CA PHE A 382 3.97 0.57 7.62
C PHE A 382 3.52 1.95 8.12
N LEU A 383 2.67 2.03 9.15
CA LEU A 383 2.07 3.29 9.62
C LEU A 383 2.43 3.66 11.07
N SER A 384 3.49 3.06 11.63
CA SER A 384 3.88 3.16 13.05
C SER A 384 4.98 4.18 13.38
#